data_AF-B9WBP3-F1
#
_entry.id   AF-B9WBP3-F1
#
_cell.length_a   1.000
_cell.length_b   1.000
_cell.length_c   1.000
_cell.angle_alpha   90.00
_cell.angle_beta   90.00
_cell.angle_gamma   90.00
#
_symmetry.space_group_name_H-M   'P 1'
#
loop_
_entity.id
_entity.type
_entity.pdbx_description
1 polymer ?
#
loop_
_entity_poly.entity_id
_entity_poly.type
_entity_poly.pdbx_seq_one_letter_code
_entity_poly.pdbx_strand_id
1 'polypeptide(L)'
;MFAQSALRPARTLPSRILTRRNFQVSARKFDINTIVYGAAKEGPYENLPFKVKNRKFIPFSVWYWGVLGFFFAFPFLTSWWQLKKSGAFNKTE
;
A
#
# COMPACT_ATOMS: atom_id res chain seq x y z
N MET A 1 28.26 -14.94 -70.41
CA MET A 1 27.31 -14.07 -69.69
C MET A 1 27.05 -14.71 -68.34
N PHE A 2 27.51 -14.07 -67.26
CA PHE A 2 27.44 -14.62 -65.90
C PHE A 2 26.07 -14.35 -65.28
N ALA A 3 25.32 -15.39 -64.93
CA ALA A 3 24.13 -15.25 -64.11
C ALA A 3 24.56 -15.12 -62.64
N GLN A 4 24.54 -13.91 -62.12
CA GLN A 4 24.66 -13.61 -60.70
C GLN A 4 23.52 -14.31 -59.96
N SER A 5 23.83 -15.44 -59.32
CA SER A 5 22.92 -16.09 -58.39
C SER A 5 22.71 -15.14 -57.21
N ALA A 6 21.50 -14.62 -57.09
CA ALA A 6 21.10 -13.73 -56.02
C ALA A 6 21.26 -14.45 -54.67
N LEU A 7 22.31 -14.09 -53.92
CA LEU A 7 22.40 -14.35 -52.49
C LEU A 7 21.20 -13.64 -51.83
N ARG A 8 20.15 -14.40 -51.50
CA ARG A 8 19.07 -13.90 -50.66
C ARG A 8 19.58 -13.94 -49.21
N PRO A 9 19.77 -12.82 -48.51
CA PRO A 9 19.94 -12.87 -47.07
C PRO A 9 18.59 -13.30 -46.48
N ALA A 10 18.55 -14.51 -45.91
CA ALA A 10 17.39 -14.93 -45.12
C ALA A 10 17.22 -13.93 -43.97
N ARG A 11 16.07 -13.26 -43.95
CA ARG A 11 15.66 -12.29 -42.94
C ARG A 11 15.69 -12.97 -41.57
N THR A 12 16.69 -12.69 -40.75
CA THR A 12 16.65 -13.07 -39.33
C THR A 12 15.57 -12.21 -38.67
N LEU A 13 14.43 -12.81 -38.35
CA LEU A 13 13.42 -12.13 -37.53
C LEU A 13 13.95 -12.14 -36.08
N PRO A 14 14.30 -10.99 -35.48
CA PRO A 14 14.51 -10.97 -34.04
C PRO A 14 13.12 -11.09 -33.41
N SER A 15 12.66 -12.31 -33.15
CA SER A 15 11.56 -12.54 -32.21
C SER A 15 12.08 -12.22 -30.82
N ARG A 16 12.27 -10.93 -30.53
CA ARG A 16 12.57 -10.46 -29.20
C ARG A 16 11.35 -10.84 -28.37
N ILE A 17 11.46 -11.91 -27.59
CA ILE A 17 10.50 -12.22 -26.54
C ILE A 17 10.61 -11.05 -25.57
N LEU A 18 9.79 -10.02 -25.81
CA LEU A 18 9.60 -8.95 -24.85
C LEU A 18 8.88 -9.60 -23.70
N THR A 19 9.60 -9.91 -22.62
CA THR A 19 9.03 -10.28 -21.33
C THR A 19 8.21 -9.09 -20.85
N ARG A 20 6.99 -8.94 -21.37
CA ARG A 20 5.95 -8.15 -20.72
C ARG A 20 5.82 -8.80 -19.36
N ARG A 21 6.10 -8.07 -18.29
CA ARG A 21 5.76 -8.54 -16.94
C ARG A 21 4.27 -8.82 -16.99
N ASN A 22 3.88 -10.10 -17.06
CA ASN A 22 2.53 -10.51 -16.77
C ASN A 22 2.29 -10.01 -15.35
N PHE A 23 1.58 -8.89 -15.21
CA PHE A 23 1.02 -8.53 -13.93
C PHE A 23 0.13 -9.71 -13.57
N GLN A 24 0.65 -10.55 -12.69
CA GLN A 24 -0.01 -11.76 -12.24
C GLN A 24 -1.30 -11.31 -11.55
N VAL A 25 -2.41 -11.33 -12.29
CA VAL A 25 -3.77 -11.34 -11.73
C VAL A 25 -4.04 -12.76 -11.23
N SER A 26 -3.14 -13.30 -10.41
CA SER A 26 -3.21 -14.67 -9.92
C SER A 26 -3.16 -14.65 -8.40
N ALA A 27 -4.28 -14.24 -7.81
CA ALA A 27 -4.63 -14.55 -6.43
C ALA A 27 -6.14 -14.55 -6.13
N ARG A 28 -7.02 -14.15 -7.07
CA ARG A 28 -8.43 -13.87 -6.75
C ARG A 28 -9.47 -14.94 -7.09
N LYS A 29 -9.09 -16.07 -7.72
CA LYS A 29 -10.11 -16.92 -8.35
C LYS A 29 -10.64 -18.10 -7.53
N PHE A 30 -10.10 -18.38 -6.34
CA PHE A 30 -10.66 -19.42 -5.46
C PHE A 30 -10.32 -19.12 -4.00
N ASP A 31 -11.15 -18.31 -3.34
CA ASP A 31 -11.13 -18.16 -1.89
C ASP A 31 -12.49 -18.57 -1.34
N ILE A 32 -12.52 -19.46 -0.34
CA ILE A 32 -13.72 -19.90 0.38
C ILE A 32 -14.48 -18.68 0.93
N ASN A 33 -13.76 -17.61 1.24
CA ASN A 33 -14.34 -16.33 1.66
C ASN A 33 -15.26 -15.69 0.60
N THR A 34 -15.10 -16.02 -0.68
CA THR A 34 -15.95 -15.48 -1.76
C THR A 34 -17.40 -15.95 -1.67
N ILE A 35 -17.62 -17.17 -1.15
CA ILE A 35 -18.96 -17.76 -0.98
C ILE A 35 -19.69 -17.10 0.19
N VAL A 36 -18.96 -16.76 1.26
CA VAL A 36 -19.52 -16.22 2.50
C VAL A 36 -19.62 -14.69 2.50
N TYR A 37 -18.60 -14.01 1.96
CA TYR A 37 -18.43 -12.55 2.04
C TYR A 37 -18.50 -11.84 0.67
N GLY A 38 -18.64 -12.60 -0.42
CA GLY A 38 -18.64 -12.06 -1.78
C GLY A 38 -17.24 -11.78 -2.33
N ALA A 39 -17.18 -11.32 -3.58
CA ALA A 39 -15.93 -10.95 -4.22
C ALA A 39 -15.31 -9.70 -3.57
N ALA A 40 -13.99 -9.73 -3.35
CA ALA A 40 -13.26 -8.58 -2.83
C ALA A 40 -13.46 -7.37 -3.75
N LYS A 41 -13.79 -6.22 -3.15
CA LYS A 41 -14.03 -4.98 -3.90
C LYS A 41 -12.75 -4.51 -4.57
N GLU A 42 -12.86 -4.13 -5.82
CA GLU A 42 -11.75 -3.59 -6.59
C GLU A 42 -11.82 -2.07 -6.59
N GLY A 43 -10.77 -1.41 -6.10
CA GLY A 43 -10.71 0.04 -6.07
C GLY A 43 -9.46 0.56 -5.35
N PRO A 44 -9.15 1.86 -5.53
CA PRO A 44 -7.90 2.46 -5.02
C PRO A 44 -7.78 2.51 -3.50
N TYR A 45 -8.90 2.38 -2.77
CA TYR A 45 -8.93 2.42 -1.30
C TYR A 45 -9.57 1.19 -0.68
N GLU A 46 -9.98 0.21 -1.49
CA GLU A 46 -10.67 -1.00 -1.01
C GLU A 46 -9.68 -2.05 -0.45
N ASN A 47 -8.38 -1.87 -0.68
CA ASN A 47 -7.31 -2.69 -0.10
C ASN A 47 -6.82 -2.17 1.26
N LEU A 48 -7.30 -1.02 1.71
CA LEU A 48 -6.87 -0.42 2.97
C LEU A 48 -7.76 -0.90 4.12
N PRO A 49 -7.18 -1.21 5.29
CA PRO A 49 -7.95 -1.61 6.46
C PRO A 49 -8.69 -0.42 7.13
N PHE A 50 -8.74 0.75 6.49
CA PHE A 50 -9.41 1.93 7.00
C PHE A 50 -10.05 2.74 5.86
N LYS A 51 -11.18 3.37 6.17
CA LYS A 51 -11.95 4.17 5.21
C LYS A 51 -11.23 5.50 4.94
N VAL A 52 -10.97 5.86 3.69
CA VAL A 52 -10.38 7.17 3.35
C VAL A 52 -11.45 8.18 2.92
N LYS A 53 -12.37 7.76 2.04
CA LYS A 53 -13.43 8.60 1.46
C LYS A 53 -14.78 8.40 2.16
N ASN A 54 -15.70 9.36 2.03
CA ASN A 54 -17.10 9.26 2.50
C ASN A 54 -17.24 8.90 3.99
N ARG A 55 -16.42 9.53 4.85
CA ARG A 55 -16.60 9.47 6.30
C ARG A 55 -17.71 10.44 6.71
N LYS A 56 -18.65 9.99 7.56
CA LYS A 56 -19.84 10.77 7.95
C LYS A 56 -19.55 11.89 8.95
N PHE A 57 -18.64 11.64 9.90
CA PHE A 57 -18.46 12.53 11.06
C PHE A 57 -17.06 13.15 11.12
N ILE A 58 -16.01 12.33 11.01
CA ILE A 58 -14.63 12.77 11.21
C ILE A 58 -13.90 12.78 9.87
N PRO A 59 -13.40 13.94 9.40
CA PRO A 59 -12.54 14.01 8.22
C PRO A 59 -11.31 13.11 8.36
N PHE A 60 -10.88 12.49 7.26
CA PHE A 60 -9.77 11.54 7.29
C PHE A 60 -8.47 12.16 7.86
N SER A 61 -8.16 13.40 7.52
CA SER A 61 -6.98 14.12 8.02
C SER A 61 -6.97 14.23 9.55
N VAL A 62 -8.11 14.59 10.15
CA VAL A 62 -8.25 14.71 11.61
C VAL A 62 -8.06 13.35 12.27
N TRP A 63 -8.66 12.29 11.71
CA TRP A 63 -8.47 10.93 12.25
C TRP A 63 -7.02 10.46 12.14
N TYR A 64 -6.40 10.64 10.97
CA TYR A 64 -5.05 10.17 10.70
C TYR A 64 -4.02 10.88 11.59
N TRP A 65 -4.05 12.22 11.62
CA TRP A 65 -3.15 13.02 12.45
C TRP A 65 -3.48 12.93 13.93
N GLY A 66 -4.75 12.72 14.30
CA GLY A 66 -5.16 12.48 15.68
C GLY A 66 -4.57 11.18 16.23
N VAL A 67 -4.66 10.09 15.48
CA VAL A 67 -4.08 8.80 15.88
C VAL A 67 -2.55 8.90 15.97
N LEU A 68 -1.90 9.43 14.93
CA LEU A 68 -0.44 9.60 14.94
C LEU A 68 0.02 10.55 16.06
N GLY A 69 -0.67 11.67 16.24
CA GLY A 69 -0.38 12.65 17.29
C GLY A 69 -0.55 12.08 18.69
N PHE A 70 -1.58 11.25 18.91
CA PHE A 70 -1.79 10.57 20.19
C PHE A 70 -0.64 9.63 20.54
N PHE A 71 -0.25 8.76 19.60
CA PHE A 71 0.87 7.84 19.84
C PHE A 71 2.22 8.57 19.92
N PHE A 72 2.39 9.66 19.19
CA PHE A 72 3.54 10.55 19.35
C PHE A 72 3.59 11.19 20.75
N ALA A 73 2.44 11.62 21.29
CA ALA A 73 2.34 12.23 22.61
C ALA A 73 2.49 11.21 23.76
N PHE A 74 2.28 9.92 23.51
CA PHE A 74 2.31 8.85 24.52
C PHE A 74 3.56 8.85 25.43
N PRO A 75 4.81 8.86 24.90
CA PRO A 75 5.99 8.92 25.76
C PRO A 75 6.04 10.18 26.64
N PHE A 76 5.61 11.33 26.14
CA PHE A 76 5.60 12.58 26.92
C PHE A 76 4.57 12.54 28.04
N LEU A 77 3.37 12.04 27.75
CA LEU A 77 2.30 11.89 28.75
C LEU A 77 2.70 10.91 29.85
N THR A 78 3.32 9.79 29.48
CA THR A 78 3.78 8.79 30.45
C THR A 78 4.96 9.31 31.28
N SER A 79 5.93 9.99 30.68
CA SER A 79 7.01 10.67 31.41
C SER A 79 6.47 11.76 32.34
N TRP A 80 5.55 12.61 31.88
CA TRP A 80 4.92 13.63 32.71
C TRP A 80 4.19 13.02 33.91
N TRP A 81 3.45 11.93 33.70
CA TRP A 81 2.79 11.19 34.78
C TRP A 81 3.79 10.68 35.81
N GLN A 82 4.91 10.11 35.36
CA GLN A 82 5.96 9.62 36.26
C GLN A 82 6.66 10.77 37.01
N LEU A 83 6.98 11.87 36.33
CA LEU A 83 7.57 13.07 36.93
C LEU A 83 6.64 13.65 38.01
N LYS A 84 5.34 13.71 37.74
CA LYS A 84 4.34 14.16 38.71
C LYS A 84 4.32 13.28 39.95
N LYS A 85 4.33 11.95 39.80
CA LYS A 85 4.39 11.02 40.94
C LYS A 85 5.70 11.13 41.72
N SER A 86 6.82 11.42 41.04
CA SER A 86 8.12 11.59 41.69
C SER A 86 8.26 12.91 42.48
N GLY A 87 7.25 13.78 42.43
CA GLY A 87 7.29 15.08 43.10
C GLY A 87 8.12 16.14 42.38
N ALA A 88 8.54 15.89 41.12
CA ALA A 88 9.33 16.82 40.32
C ALA A 88 8.64 18.17 40.06
N PHE A 89 7.31 18.24 40.25
CA PHE A 89 6.52 19.46 40.10
C PHE A 89 6.03 20.04 41.44
N ASN A 90 6.46 19.48 42.57
CA ASN A 90 6.21 20.09 43.87
C ASN A 90 7.10 21.34 43.98
N LYS A 91 6.52 22.47 44.38
CA LYS A 91 7.28 23.71 44.60
C LYS A 91 8.28 23.45 45.73
N THR A 92 9.57 23.44 45.42
CA THR A 92 10.60 23.76 46.41
C THR A 92 10.56 25.27 46.59
N GLU A 93 10.33 25.72 47.81
CA GLU A 93 10.51 27.12 48.22
C GLU A 93 11.93 27.62 47.91
#